data_AF-A0AAE0LPB7-F1
#
_entry.id   AF-A0AAE0LPB7-F1
#
_cell.length_a   1.000
_cell.length_b   1.000
_cell.length_c   1.000
_cell.angle_alpha   90.00
_cell.angle_beta   90.00
_cell.angle_gamma   90.00
#
_symmetry.space_group_name_H-M   'P 1'
#
loop_
_entity.id
_entity.type
_entity.pdbx_description
1 polymer ?
#
loop_
_entity_poly.entity_id
_entity_poly.type
_entity_poly.pdbx_seq_one_letter_code
_entity_poly.pdbx_strand_id
1 'polypeptide(L)'
;MMASREDLLQQALDKYNQGGHTLQQIAKEFRVPVHTLKKRRKDHPRRPVVLNRFDVLPQPLEDGIYHWISIQADLGVPPTQLELHAFVGRVLKAQPGSRVASLQWIDQFKIRRSIVLSGDTLMLHKDHRVDRVEGDDTKEPKEPQHVEEEKSQRVEQGECESSDSDDSCFIVRWNKKR
;
A
#
# COMPACT_ATOMS: atom_id res chain seq x y z
N MET A 1 26.69 -13.13 1.34
CA MET A 1 25.38 -12.71 0.84
C MET A 1 25.50 -12.55 -0.66
N MET A 2 24.67 -13.23 -1.46
CA MET A 2 24.66 -13.06 -2.93
C MET A 2 23.93 -11.75 -3.23
N ALA A 3 24.59 -10.78 -3.87
CA ALA A 3 23.94 -9.55 -4.31
C ALA A 3 22.80 -9.91 -5.26
N SER A 4 21.64 -9.26 -5.12
CA SER A 4 20.51 -9.55 -6.00
C SER A 4 20.84 -9.12 -7.43
N ARG A 5 20.17 -9.74 -8.41
CA ARG A 5 20.37 -9.42 -9.83
C ARG A 5 20.07 -7.95 -10.15
N GLU A 6 19.10 -7.36 -9.44
CA GLU A 6 18.74 -5.95 -9.62
C GLU A 6 19.82 -5.02 -9.07
N ASP A 7 20.45 -5.38 -7.93
CA ASP A 7 21.54 -4.59 -7.35
C ASP A 7 22.74 -4.53 -8.31
N LEU A 8 23.10 -5.64 -8.94
CA LEU A 8 24.19 -5.69 -9.93
C LEU A 8 23.89 -4.84 -11.16
N LEU A 9 22.63 -4.85 -11.61
CA LEU A 9 22.17 -4.04 -12.74
C LEU A 9 22.21 -2.54 -12.42
N GLN A 10 21.85 -2.18 -11.18
CA GLN A 10 21.91 -0.80 -10.71
C GLN A 10 23.35 -0.31 -10.59
N GLN A 11 24.25 -1.11 -10.00
CA GLN A 11 25.67 -0.80 -9.89
C GLN A 11 26.34 -0.65 -11.26
N ALA A 12 25.97 -1.51 -12.24
CA ALA A 12 26.44 -1.42 -13.61
C ALA A 12 26.07 -0.08 -14.28
N LEU A 13 24.83 0.38 -14.09
CA LEU A 13 24.37 1.66 -14.62
C LEU A 13 25.05 2.84 -13.94
N ASP A 14 25.26 2.78 -12.63
CA ASP A 14 25.95 3.83 -11.90
C ASP A 14 27.42 3.95 -12.34
N LYS A 15 28.11 2.83 -12.55
CA LYS A 15 29.47 2.81 -13.12
C LYS A 15 29.52 3.38 -14.54
N TYR A 16 28.50 3.12 -15.35
CA TYR A 16 28.41 3.71 -16.70
C TYR A 16 28.26 5.24 -16.66
N ASN A 17 27.47 5.74 -15.72
CA ASN A 17 27.21 7.17 -15.55
C ASN A 17 28.43 7.93 -14.98
N GLN A 18 29.31 7.26 -14.24
CA GLN A 18 30.59 7.83 -13.76
C GLN A 18 31.58 8.11 -14.90
N GLY A 19 31.33 7.58 -16.11
CA GLY A 19 32.17 7.77 -17.29
C GLY A 19 33.37 6.82 -17.34
N GLY A 20 34.15 6.91 -18.43
CA GLY A 20 35.40 6.16 -18.58
C GLY A 20 35.29 4.70 -19.04
N HIS A 21 34.07 4.14 -19.14
CA HIS A 21 33.86 2.75 -19.56
C HIS A 21 32.78 2.63 -20.64
N THR A 22 32.97 1.70 -21.57
CA THR A 22 31.93 1.37 -22.56
C THR A 22 30.88 0.42 -21.97
N LEU A 23 29.66 0.46 -22.49
CA LEU A 23 28.56 -0.45 -22.10
C LEU A 23 28.95 -1.93 -22.18
N GLN A 24 29.82 -2.29 -23.13
CA GLN A 24 30.30 -3.66 -23.29
C GLN A 24 31.27 -4.08 -22.17
N GLN A 25 32.16 -3.18 -21.76
CA GLN A 25 33.08 -3.44 -20.64
C GLN A 25 32.30 -3.66 -19.34
N ILE A 26 31.32 -2.80 -19.08
CA ILE A 26 30.47 -2.88 -17.87
C ILE A 26 29.60 -4.14 -17.90
N ALA A 27 29.00 -4.48 -19.03
CA ALA A 27 28.23 -5.70 -19.19
C ALA A 27 29.05 -6.95 -18.83
N LYS A 28 30.32 -6.99 -19.26
CA LYS A 28 31.23 -8.09 -18.98
C LYS A 28 31.61 -8.14 -17.50
N GLU A 29 31.85 -6.99 -16.90
CA GLU A 29 32.24 -6.87 -15.49
C GLU A 29 31.12 -7.30 -14.53
N PHE A 30 29.91 -6.80 -14.74
CA PHE A 30 28.76 -7.08 -13.87
C PHE A 30 27.97 -8.33 -14.29
N ARG A 31 28.42 -9.03 -15.35
CA ARG A 31 27.72 -10.19 -15.95
C ARG A 31 26.26 -9.90 -16.31
N VAL A 32 25.98 -8.67 -16.75
CA VAL A 32 24.66 -8.24 -17.19
C VAL A 32 24.67 -8.11 -18.71
N PRO A 33 23.69 -8.68 -19.45
CA PRO A 33 23.66 -8.54 -20.89
C PRO A 33 23.55 -7.08 -21.35
N VAL A 34 24.30 -6.71 -22.40
CA VAL A 34 24.32 -5.35 -22.96
C VAL A 34 22.91 -4.88 -23.37
N HIS A 35 22.09 -5.78 -23.91
CA HIS A 35 20.72 -5.45 -24.30
C HIS A 35 19.87 -5.04 -23.08
N THR A 36 20.09 -5.68 -21.92
CA THR A 36 19.41 -5.36 -20.67
C THR A 36 19.79 -3.97 -20.19
N LEU A 37 21.08 -3.63 -20.22
CA LEU A 37 21.56 -2.28 -19.88
C LEU A 37 21.03 -1.22 -20.86
N LYS A 38 21.04 -1.50 -22.17
CA LYS A 38 20.49 -0.59 -23.20
C LYS A 38 18.99 -0.34 -23.02
N LYS A 39 18.22 -1.41 -22.78
CA LYS A 39 16.78 -1.35 -22.53
C LYS A 39 16.50 -0.52 -21.28
N ARG A 40 17.20 -0.81 -20.18
CA ARG A 40 17.04 -0.07 -18.92
C ARG A 40 17.40 1.41 -19.07
N ARG A 41 18.50 1.71 -19.76
CA ARG A 41 18.94 3.09 -20.05
C ARG A 41 17.92 3.87 -20.88
N LYS A 42 17.25 3.20 -21.84
CA LYS A 42 16.24 3.83 -22.71
C LYS A 42 14.91 4.01 -21.98
N ASP A 43 14.47 2.99 -21.26
CA ASP A 43 13.10 2.92 -20.76
C ASP A 43 12.95 3.57 -19.37
N HIS A 44 14.02 3.70 -18.59
CA HIS A 44 13.99 4.31 -17.26
C HIS A 44 15.20 5.25 -17.07
N PRO A 45 15.13 6.54 -17.45
CA PRO A 45 15.86 7.53 -16.66
C PRO A 45 15.45 7.30 -15.20
N ARG A 46 16.41 7.32 -14.26
CA ARG A 46 16.11 7.37 -12.82
C ARG A 46 14.92 8.30 -12.70
N ARG A 47 13.75 7.81 -12.27
CA ARG A 47 12.70 8.71 -11.81
C ARG A 47 13.46 9.53 -10.77
N PRO A 48 13.70 10.84 -10.97
CA PRO A 48 14.20 11.59 -9.84
C PRO A 48 13.19 11.29 -8.76
N VAL A 49 13.67 10.89 -7.58
CA VAL A 49 12.85 10.97 -6.38
C VAL A 49 12.62 12.47 -6.19
N VAL A 50 11.78 13.03 -7.06
CA VAL A 50 11.07 14.26 -6.81
C VAL A 50 10.14 13.77 -5.72
N LEU A 51 10.62 13.84 -4.48
CA LEU A 51 9.76 14.24 -3.39
C LEU A 51 9.08 15.47 -3.94
N ASN A 52 7.87 15.29 -4.48
CA ASN A 52 7.05 16.38 -4.92
C ASN A 52 7.02 17.28 -3.70
N ARG A 53 7.69 18.44 -3.76
CA ARG A 53 7.69 19.42 -2.66
C ARG A 53 6.26 19.91 -2.37
N PHE A 54 5.31 19.51 -3.22
CA PHE A 54 3.88 19.76 -3.16
C PHE A 54 3.05 18.62 -2.53
N ASP A 55 3.67 17.47 -2.23
CA ASP A 55 3.04 16.35 -1.50
C ASP A 55 3.51 16.34 -0.04
N VAL A 56 3.75 17.51 0.57
CA VAL A 56 4.12 17.60 1.99
C VAL A 56 3.19 18.62 2.63
N LEU A 57 2.40 18.17 3.61
CA LEU A 57 1.56 19.06 4.39
C LEU A 57 2.45 19.99 5.22
N PRO A 58 1.98 21.21 5.54
CA PRO A 58 2.71 22.06 6.49
C PRO A 58 3.00 21.28 7.77
N GLN A 59 4.23 21.38 8.28
CA GLN A 59 4.65 20.71 9.51
C GLN A 59 3.66 20.81 10.68
N PRO A 60 3.07 21.98 11.01
CA PRO A 60 2.09 22.06 12.10
C PRO A 60 0.82 21.24 11.85
N LEU A 61 0.44 21.03 10.58
CA LEU A 61 -0.69 20.18 10.22
C LEU A 61 -0.32 18.70 10.39
N GLU A 62 0.89 18.32 9.99
CA GLU A 62 1.40 16.96 10.21
C GLU A 62 1.52 16.64 11.71
N ASP A 63 1.94 17.61 12.54
CA ASP A 63 2.01 17.45 13.99
C ASP A 63 0.61 17.23 14.59
N GLY A 64 -0.39 17.98 14.13
CA GLY A 64 -1.78 17.80 14.57
C GLY A 64 -2.35 16.43 14.18
N ILE A 65 -2.06 15.97 12.96
CA ILE A 65 -2.47 14.64 12.49
C ILE A 65 -1.75 13.55 13.30
N TYR A 66 -0.45 13.70 13.53
CA TYR A 66 0.32 12.76 14.34
C TYR A 66 -0.23 12.67 15.77
N HIS A 67 -0.49 13.82 16.40
CA HIS A 67 -1.06 13.87 17.75
C HIS A 67 -2.41 13.15 17.82
N TRP A 68 -3.29 13.35 16.83
CA TRP A 68 -4.56 12.62 16.73
C TRP A 68 -4.34 11.11 16.66
N ILE A 69 -3.40 10.62 15.83
CA ILE A 69 -3.06 9.19 15.74
C ILE A 69 -2.54 8.65 17.08
N SER A 70 -1.66 9.40 17.75
CA SER A 70 -1.12 9.01 19.06
C SER A 70 -2.23 8.85 20.09
N ILE A 71 -3.19 9.78 20.17
CA ILE A 71 -4.33 9.66 21.09
C ILE A 71 -5.13 8.38 20.81
N GLN A 72 -5.40 8.09 19.54
CA GLN A 72 -6.14 6.88 19.15
C GLN A 72 -5.37 5.60 19.51
N ALA A 73 -4.04 5.60 19.31
CA ALA A 73 -3.17 4.50 19.72
C ALA A 73 -3.14 4.31 21.25
N ASP A 74 -3.09 5.40 22.02
CA ASP A 74 -3.11 5.38 23.49
C ASP A 74 -4.45 4.84 24.03
N LEU A 75 -5.54 5.05 23.29
CA LEU A 75 -6.86 4.48 23.58
C LEU A 75 -6.99 3.01 23.15
N GLY A 76 -5.95 2.41 22.58
CA GLY A 76 -5.93 1.02 22.12
C GLY A 76 -6.68 0.79 20.80
N VAL A 77 -7.06 1.85 20.09
CA VAL A 77 -7.78 1.78 18.82
C VAL A 77 -7.00 2.58 17.76
N PRO A 78 -5.83 2.07 17.30
CA PRO A 78 -5.08 2.78 16.28
C PRO A 78 -5.90 2.93 15.00
N PRO A 79 -5.84 4.08 14.32
CA PRO A 79 -6.65 4.31 13.14
C PRO A 79 -6.16 3.46 11.96
N THR A 80 -7.07 3.12 11.07
CA THR A 80 -6.77 2.47 9.79
C THR A 80 -6.26 3.49 8.77
N GLN A 81 -5.64 3.01 7.68
CA GLN A 81 -5.23 3.86 6.57
C GLN A 81 -6.40 4.62 5.93
N LEU A 82 -7.59 4.00 5.86
CA LEU A 82 -8.79 4.63 5.33
C LEU A 82 -9.29 5.76 6.24
N GLU A 83 -9.31 5.54 7.55
CA GLU A 83 -9.70 6.54 8.54
C GLU A 83 -8.73 7.72 8.56
N LEU A 84 -7.42 7.44 8.46
CA LEU A 84 -6.42 8.47 8.34
C LEU A 84 -6.64 9.31 7.07
N HIS A 85 -6.89 8.67 5.92
CA HIS A 85 -7.19 9.38 4.67
C HIS A 85 -8.43 10.26 4.79
N ALA A 86 -9.50 9.73 5.38
CA ALA A 86 -10.74 10.46 5.61
C ALA A 86 -10.55 11.65 6.58
N PHE A 87 -9.79 11.45 7.67
CA PHE A 87 -9.47 12.50 8.63
C PHE A 87 -8.66 13.63 7.99
N VAL A 88 -7.59 13.28 7.28
CA VAL A 88 -6.75 14.24 6.56
C VAL A 88 -7.58 14.98 5.52
N GLY A 89 -8.44 14.30 4.77
CA GLY A 89 -9.37 14.91 3.83
C GLY A 89 -10.29 15.97 4.47
N ARG A 90 -10.79 15.73 5.69
CA ARG A 90 -11.59 16.71 6.45
C ARG A 90 -10.76 17.92 6.87
N VAL A 91 -9.56 17.68 7.40
CA VAL A 91 -8.63 18.74 7.83
C VAL A 91 -8.24 19.64 6.66
N LEU A 92 -8.01 19.07 5.48
CA LEU A 92 -7.66 19.83 4.27
C LEU A 92 -8.84 20.62 3.73
N LYS A 93 -10.07 20.08 3.77
CA LYS A 93 -11.29 20.82 3.39
C LYS A 93 -11.53 22.05 4.28
N ALA A 94 -11.13 21.99 5.55
CA ALA A 94 -11.26 23.10 6.48
C ALA A 94 -10.19 24.20 6.26
N GLN A 95 -9.13 23.93 5.49
CA GLN A 95 -8.02 24.85 5.24
C GLN A 95 -8.09 25.40 3.81
N PRO A 96 -8.39 26.69 3.59
CA PRO A 96 -8.46 27.27 2.25
C PRO A 96 -7.07 27.23 1.59
N GLY A 97 -6.97 26.52 0.46
CA GLY A 97 -5.74 26.43 -0.34
C GLY A 97 -4.92 25.15 -0.16
N SER A 98 -5.35 24.22 0.70
CA SER A 98 -4.64 22.95 0.87
C SER A 98 -5.02 21.92 -0.20
N ARG A 99 -4.02 21.25 -0.79
CA ARG A 99 -4.22 20.26 -1.85
C ARG A 99 -4.49 18.87 -1.27
N VAL A 100 -5.19 18.05 -2.05
CA VAL A 100 -5.64 16.69 -1.70
C VAL A 100 -4.46 15.82 -1.28
N ALA A 101 -4.56 15.18 -0.11
CA ALA A 101 -3.61 14.15 0.29
C ALA A 101 -3.77 12.91 -0.60
N SER A 102 -2.72 12.59 -1.36
CA SER A 102 -2.63 11.36 -2.14
C SER A 102 -2.39 10.17 -1.20
N LEU A 103 -2.72 8.95 -1.64
CA LEU A 103 -2.36 7.73 -0.90
C LEU A 103 -0.85 7.63 -0.67
N GLN A 104 -0.05 8.11 -1.64
CA GLN A 104 1.41 8.18 -1.52
C GLN A 104 1.88 9.10 -0.40
N TRP A 105 1.14 10.18 -0.10
CA TRP A 105 1.44 11.02 1.06
C TRP A 105 1.31 10.24 2.36
N ILE A 106 0.29 9.40 2.51
CA ILE A 106 0.09 8.59 3.71
C ILE A 106 1.26 7.63 3.91
N ASP A 107 1.68 6.93 2.87
CA ASP A 107 2.82 6.00 2.95
C ASP A 107 4.10 6.72 3.37
N GLN A 108 4.35 7.90 2.79
CA GLN A 108 5.50 8.73 3.16
C GLN A 108 5.39 9.30 4.57
N PHE A 109 4.19 9.71 4.99
CA PHE A 109 3.92 10.21 6.34
C PHE A 109 4.16 9.11 7.40
N LYS A 110 3.75 7.87 7.11
CA LYS A 110 4.03 6.71 7.97
C LYS A 110 5.52 6.48 8.18
N ILE A 111 6.29 6.54 7.10
CA ILE A 111 7.75 6.40 7.16
C ILE A 111 8.39 7.55 7.94
N ARG A 112 7.98 8.81 7.69
CA ARG A 112 8.55 10.00 8.34
C ARG A 112 8.30 10.03 9.86
N ARG A 113 7.12 9.60 10.30
CA ARG A 113 6.70 9.66 11.72
C ARG A 113 6.81 8.32 12.45
N SER A 114 7.26 7.28 11.76
CA SER A 114 7.37 5.91 12.28
C SER A 114 6.10 5.43 12.99
N ILE A 115 4.94 5.66 12.36
CA ILE A 115 3.63 5.26 12.88
C ILE A 115 3.19 3.92 12.32
N VAL A 116 2.44 3.16 13.12
CA VAL A 116 1.80 1.89 12.73
C VAL A 116 0.29 2.11 12.73
N LEU A 117 -0.38 1.77 11.64
CA LEU A 117 -1.83 1.85 11.52
C LEU A 117 -2.46 0.48 11.70
N SER A 118 -3.74 0.45 12.10
CA SER A 118 -4.51 -0.79 12.15
C SER A 118 -4.61 -1.42 10.77
N GLY A 119 -4.15 -2.68 10.64
CA GLY A 119 -4.12 -3.44 9.40
C GLY A 119 -2.74 -3.57 8.74
N ASP A 120 -1.75 -2.77 9.14
CA ASP A 120 -0.38 -2.88 8.60
C ASP A 120 0.37 -4.13 9.10
N THR A 121 -0.05 -4.68 10.24
CA THR A 121 0.59 -5.81 10.93
C THR A 121 0.51 -7.14 10.14
N LEU A 122 -0.34 -7.23 9.11
CA LEU A 122 -0.57 -8.48 8.39
C LEU A 122 0.45 -8.80 7.28
N MET A 123 1.41 -7.92 6.99
CA MET A 123 2.40 -8.15 5.91
C MET A 123 3.78 -8.59 6.39
N LEU A 124 4.02 -8.70 7.70
CA LEU A 124 5.35 -8.98 8.27
C LEU A 124 5.61 -10.46 8.64
N HIS A 125 4.79 -11.40 8.15
CA HIS A 125 5.01 -12.85 8.32
C HIS A 125 4.80 -13.60 7.00
N LYS A 126 5.75 -13.50 6.06
CA LYS A 126 5.84 -14.39 4.91
C LYS A 126 7.26 -14.88 4.65
N ASP A 127 7.91 -15.32 5.71
CA ASP A 127 9.06 -16.22 5.62
C ASP A 127 8.76 -17.46 6.46
N HIS A 128 8.14 -18.47 5.84
CA HIS A 128 8.38 -19.88 6.15
C HIS A 128 8.14 -20.69 4.86
N ARG A 129 9.22 -20.79 4.11
CA ARG A 129 9.48 -21.76 3.05
C ARG A 129 9.48 -23.14 3.70
N VAL A 130 8.44 -23.94 3.47
CA VAL A 130 8.49 -25.38 3.74
C VAL A 130 8.94 -26.05 2.45
N ASP A 131 10.06 -26.76 2.54
CA ASP A 131 10.69 -27.44 1.42
C ASP A 131 9.75 -28.45 0.77
N ARG A 132 9.57 -28.27 -0.53
CA ARG A 132 8.94 -29.20 -1.44
C ARG A 132 9.95 -30.32 -1.73
N VAL A 133 9.77 -31.48 -1.09
CA VAL A 133 10.38 -32.74 -1.54
C VAL A 133 9.40 -33.36 -2.53
N GLU A 134 9.88 -33.57 -3.76
CA GLU A 134 9.15 -34.14 -4.90
C GLU A 134 9.71 -35.55 -5.17
N GLY A 135 8.82 -36.50 -5.41
CA GLY A 135 9.09 -37.92 -5.70
C GLY A 135 8.15 -38.79 -4.84
N ASP A 136 7.40 -39.77 -5.33
CA ASP A 136 7.45 -40.52 -6.59
C ASP A 136 6.13 -41.32 -6.69
N ASP A 137 5.83 -41.80 -7.89
CA ASP A 137 4.65 -42.55 -8.38
C ASP A 137 3.93 -43.54 -7.45
N THR A 138 2.61 -43.73 -7.66
CA THR A 138 2.00 -45.00 -8.13
C THR A 138 0.48 -45.13 -7.81
N LYS A 139 -0.33 -45.13 -8.89
CA LYS A 139 -1.60 -45.89 -9.16
C LYS A 139 -2.93 -45.59 -8.41
N GLU A 140 -3.88 -45.11 -9.21
CA GLU A 140 -5.31 -45.45 -9.23
C GLU A 140 -5.60 -46.97 -9.36
N PRO A 141 -6.85 -47.49 -9.31
CA PRO A 141 -8.15 -46.89 -8.89
C PRO A 141 -8.99 -47.84 -7.98
N LYS A 142 -10.13 -47.36 -7.44
CA LYS A 142 -11.43 -48.07 -7.42
C LYS A 142 -12.57 -47.26 -6.74
N GLU A 143 -13.57 -46.92 -7.55
CA GLU A 143 -14.97 -46.64 -7.19
C GLU A 143 -15.68 -47.93 -6.67
N PRO A 144 -16.99 -47.90 -6.31
CA PRO A 144 -17.76 -46.91 -5.52
C PRO A 144 -18.69 -47.61 -4.50
N GLN A 145 -19.11 -46.97 -3.40
CA GLN A 145 -20.38 -47.38 -2.73
C GLN A 145 -21.15 -46.18 -2.13
N HIS A 146 -22.33 -46.02 -2.75
CA HIS A 146 -23.64 -45.56 -2.27
C HIS A 146 -23.92 -45.70 -0.76
N VAL A 147 -24.73 -44.79 -0.21
CA VAL A 147 -25.88 -44.91 0.75
C VAL A 147 -26.13 -43.49 1.32
N GLU A 148 -27.08 -42.73 0.77
CA GLU A 148 -28.49 -42.50 1.20
C GLU A 148 -28.72 -41.58 2.42
N GLU A 149 -29.64 -40.61 2.21
CA GLU A 149 -30.64 -40.03 3.13
C GLU A 149 -30.16 -39.34 4.44
N GLU A 150 -30.75 -38.26 4.97
CA GLU A 150 -32.08 -37.68 4.86
C GLU A 150 -32.09 -36.28 5.53
N LYS A 151 -33.08 -35.43 5.16
CA LYS A 151 -33.87 -34.53 6.05
C LYS A 151 -33.22 -33.21 6.53
N SER A 152 -33.64 -32.04 6.02
CA SER A 152 -34.90 -31.27 6.21
C SER A 152 -34.86 -30.28 7.39
N GLN A 153 -35.25 -29.02 7.09
CA GLN A 153 -35.84 -27.93 7.91
C GLN A 153 -35.20 -26.60 7.49
N ARG A 154 -35.84 -25.69 6.73
CA ARG A 154 -37.08 -24.90 6.95
C ARG A 154 -37.09 -24.08 8.24
N VAL A 155 -36.76 -22.79 8.13
CA VAL A 155 -37.26 -21.64 8.92
C VAL A 155 -37.14 -20.43 7.98
N GLU A 156 -38.17 -20.00 7.25
CA GLU A 156 -39.21 -19.02 7.61
C GLU A 156 -38.71 -17.71 8.24
N GLN A 157 -38.82 -16.65 7.43
CA GLN A 157 -39.34 -15.31 7.75
C GLN A 157 -38.57 -14.40 8.73
N GLY A 158 -38.39 -13.17 8.27
CA GLY A 158 -37.93 -12.03 9.05
C GLY A 158 -37.92 -10.78 8.19
N GLU A 159 -39.09 -10.41 7.66
CA GLU A 159 -39.35 -9.03 7.23
C GLU A 159 -39.23 -8.12 8.47
N CYS A 160 -38.38 -7.11 8.40
CA CYS A 160 -38.38 -6.00 9.34
C CYS A 160 -38.63 -4.73 8.54
N GLU A 161 -39.90 -4.33 8.58
CA GLU A 161 -40.37 -3.00 8.24
C GLU A 161 -39.83 -1.94 9.20
N SER A 162 -39.88 -0.70 8.72
CA SER A 162 -39.93 0.56 9.48
C SER A 162 -38.65 1.09 10.13
N SER A 163 -38.19 2.23 9.61
CA SER A 163 -38.47 3.50 10.31
C SER A 163 -38.19 4.71 9.43
N ASP A 164 -39.25 5.51 9.29
CA ASP A 164 -39.27 6.94 8.99
C ASP A 164 -38.35 7.77 9.88
N SER A 165 -38.11 9.02 9.45
CA SER A 165 -37.54 10.17 10.19
C SER A 165 -36.02 10.33 10.02
N ASP A 166 -35.46 11.48 9.65
CA ASP A 166 -35.90 12.86 9.88
C ASP A 166 -35.49 13.81 8.74
N ASP A 167 -36.44 14.68 8.41
CA ASP A 167 -36.23 16.01 7.86
C ASP A 167 -35.23 16.82 8.71
N SER A 168 -34.11 17.24 8.13
CA SER A 168 -33.50 18.50 8.53
C SER A 168 -32.54 19.06 7.49
N CYS A 169 -33.14 19.80 6.55
CA CYS A 169 -32.45 20.67 5.61
C CYS A 169 -31.98 21.94 6.36
N PHE A 170 -30.77 21.91 6.94
CA PHE A 170 -30.15 23.13 7.46
C PHE A 170 -29.57 23.97 6.31
N ILE A 171 -30.35 24.94 5.85
CA ILE A 171 -29.87 26.05 5.01
C ILE A 171 -29.03 26.98 5.89
N VAL A 172 -27.70 26.89 5.78
CA VAL A 172 -26.79 27.87 6.38
C VAL A 172 -26.69 29.09 5.46
N ARG A 173 -27.41 30.14 5.83
CA ARG A 173 -27.39 31.45 5.17
C ARG A 173 -26.08 32.17 5.50
N TRP A 174 -25.21 32.33 4.52
CA TRP A 174 -24.00 33.16 4.62
C TRP A 174 -24.39 34.64 4.64
N ASN A 175 -24.17 35.32 5.76
CA ASN A 175 -24.18 36.79 5.79
C ASN A 175 -22.79 37.33 5.45
N LYS A 176 -22.75 38.01 4.31
CA LYS A 176 -21.61 38.69 3.72
C LYS A 176 -21.50 40.10 4.31
N LYS A 177 -20.37 40.37 4.96
CA LYS A 177 -19.64 41.65 5.12
C LYS A 177 -20.43 42.96 5.35
N ARG A 178 -19.97 43.71 6.35
CA ARG A 178 -19.21 44.94 6.07
C ARG A 178 -18.09 45.13 7.08
#